data_AF-A0A6C0B6F3-F1
#
_entry.id   AF-A0A6C0B6F3-F1
#
_cell.length_a   1.000
_cell.length_b   1.000
_cell.length_c   1.000
_cell.angle_alpha   90.00
_cell.angle_beta   90.00
_cell.angle_gamma   90.00
#
_symmetry.space_group_name_H-M   'P 1'
#
loop_
_entity.id
_entity.type
_entity.pdbx_description
1 polymer ?
#
loop_
_entity_poly.entity_id
_entity_poly.type
_entity_poly.pdbx_seq_one_letter_code
_entity_poly.pdbx_strand_id
1 'polypeptide(L)' 'MNITVFSGIMAFYAVLTYFVFPIIFYYTMGKTVKAAGQGFILGSIVSVALWVFYGSKMV' A
#
# COMPACT_ATOMS: atom_id res chain seq x y z
N MET A 1 5.55 22.90 -2.62
CA MET A 1 5.53 21.48 -2.22
C MET A 1 5.33 21.42 -0.71
N ASN A 2 4.15 21.01 -0.25
CA ASN A 2 3.87 20.89 1.18
C ASN A 2 4.39 19.55 1.68
N ILE A 3 5.54 19.56 2.36
CA ILE A 3 6.20 18.34 2.85
C ILE A 3 5.29 17.52 3.78
N THR A 4 4.42 18.17 4.55
CA THR A 4 3.46 17.49 5.44
C THR A 4 2.46 16.65 4.64
N VAL A 5 1.95 17.20 3.52
CA VAL A 5 1.01 16.48 2.64
C VAL A 5 1.71 15.30 1.96
N PHE A 6 2.92 15.52 1.43
CA PHE A 6 3.72 14.45 0.84
C PHE A 6 3.96 13.30 1.83
N SER A 7 4.48 13.61 3.02
CA SER A 7 4.77 12.61 4.05
C SER A 7 3.52 11.86 4.51
N GLY A 8 2.38 12.54 4.62
CA GLY A 8 1.10 11.90 4.94
C GLY A 8 0.65 10.89 3.89
N ILE A 9 0.74 11.26 2.61
CA ILE A 9 0.40 10.37 1.49
C ILE A 9 1.34 9.15 1.47
N MET A 10 2.64 9.37 1.65
CA MET A 10 3.62 8.28 1.70
C MET A 10 3.40 7.34 2.87
N ALA A 11 3.09 7.87 4.06
CA ALA A 11 2.74 7.05 5.22
C ALA A 11 1.48 6.21 4.98
N PHE A 12 0.46 6.78 4.34
CA PHE A 12 -0.75 6.06 3.96
C PHE A 12 -0.45 4.87 3.02
N TYR A 13 0.38 5.09 1.99
CA TYR A 13 0.79 4.02 1.09
C TYR A 13 1.66 2.96 1.77
N ALA A 14 2.53 3.35 2.71
CA ALA A 14 3.29 2.40 3.51
C ALA A 14 2.35 1.51 4.35
N VAL A 15 1.33 2.09 4.98
CA VAL A 15 0.34 1.34 5.75
C VAL A 15 -0.43 0.35 4.87
N LEU A 16 -0.88 0.78 3.69
CA LEU A 16 -1.57 -0.09 2.74
C LEU A 16 -0.69 -1.28 2.34
N THR A 17 0.53 -1.00 1.89
CA THR A 17 1.44 -1.98 1.30
C THR A 17 1.99 -2.97 2.33
N TYR A 18 2.42 -2.49 3.50
CA TYR A 18 3.12 -3.33 4.49
C TYR A 18 2.19 -3.98 5.52
N PHE A 19 0.98 -3.43 5.72
CA PHE A 19 0.07 -3.93 6.75
C PHE A 19 -1.27 -4.36 6.15
N VAL A 20 -2.02 -3.46 5.51
CA VAL A 20 -3.41 -3.74 5.12
C VAL A 20 -3.51 -4.89 4.13
N PHE A 21 -2.85 -4.81 2.97
CA PHE A 21 -2.94 -5.85 1.96
C PHE A 21 -2.33 -7.19 2.42
N PRO A 22 -1.13 -7.25 3.04
CA PRO A 22 -0.58 -8.48 3.58
C PRO A 22 -1.50 -9.16 4.59
N ILE A 23 -2.10 -8.39 5.51
CA ILE A 23 -3.04 -8.92 6.52
C ILE A 23 -4.30 -9.46 5.83
N ILE A 24 -4.91 -8.70 4.93
CA ILE A 24 -6.12 -9.15 4.19
C ILE A 24 -5.83 -10.46 3.47
N PHE A 25 -4.72 -10.54 2.73
CA PHE A 25 -4.38 -11.75 1.98
C PHE A 25 -4.03 -12.92 2.89
N TYR A 26 -3.31 -12.67 3.99
CA TYR A 26 -3.04 -13.70 4.99
C TYR A 26 -4.35 -14.33 5.49
N TYR A 27 -5.35 -13.53 5.87
CA TYR A 27 -6.59 -14.09 6.40
C TYR A 27 -7.53 -14.68 5.34
N THR A 28 -7.50 -14.19 4.10
CA THR A 28 -8.41 -14.63 3.03
C THR A 28 -7.85 -15.77 2.17
N MET A 29 -6.53 -15.95 2.09
CA MET A 29 -5.88 -16.96 1.24
C MET A 29 -5.16 -18.06 2.04
N GLY A 30 -5.65 -18.37 3.24
CA GLY A 30 -5.24 -19.58 3.99
C GLY A 30 -4.11 -19.41 5.00
N LYS A 31 -3.88 -18.21 5.51
CA LYS A 31 -2.97 -17.91 6.65
C LYS A 31 -1.53 -18.40 6.44
N THR A 32 -1.03 -18.28 5.21
CA THR A 32 0.35 -18.61 4.88
C THR A 32 1.21 -17.36 4.69
N VAL A 33 2.50 -17.47 4.96
CA VAL A 33 3.46 -16.38 4.67
C VAL A 33 3.47 -16.04 3.18
N LYS A 34 3.29 -17.05 2.32
CA LYS A 34 3.16 -16.86 0.86
C LYS A 34 1.97 -15.96 0.51
N ALA A 35 0.81 -16.20 1.12
CA ALA A 35 -0.38 -15.35 0.94
C ALA A 35 -0.11 -13.91 1.38
N ALA A 36 0.48 -13.70 2.57
CA ALA A 36 0.87 -12.36 3.01
C ALA A 36 1.82 -11.66 2.03
N GLY A 37 2.78 -12.40 1.47
CA GLY A 37 3.69 -11.92 0.43
C GLY A 37 2.97 -11.52 -0.87
N GLN A 38 1.96 -12.28 -1.29
CA GLN A 38 1.11 -11.90 -2.42
C GLN A 38 0.35 -10.61 -2.14
N GLY A 39 -0.17 -10.44 -0.92
CA GLY A 39 -0.79 -9.19 -0.47
C GLY A 39 0.19 -8.02 -0.54
N PHE A 40 1.42 -8.18 -0.06
CA PHE A 40 2.46 -7.15 -0.15
C PHE A 40 2.74 -6.72 -1.60
N ILE A 41 2.89 -7.68 -2.52
CA ILE A 41 3.14 -7.40 -3.94
C ILE A 41 1.97 -6.63 -4.54
N LEU A 42 0.72 -7.09 -4.33
CA LEU A 42 -0.45 -6.43 -4.87
C LEU A 42 -0.65 -5.04 -4.26
N GLY A 43 -0.49 -4.92 -2.94
CA GLY A 43 -0.55 -3.65 -2.22
C GLY A 43 0.47 -2.64 -2.75
N SER A 44 1.69 -3.10 -3.08
CA SER A 44 2.72 -2.25 -3.69
C SER A 44 2.28 -1.71 -5.06
N ILE A 45 1.74 -2.58 -5.92
CA ILE A 45 1.25 -2.19 -7.25
C ILE A 45 0.11 -1.17 -7.12
N VAL A 46 -0.85 -1.42 -6.22
CA VAL A 46 -1.98 -0.51 -5.98
C VAL A 46 -1.49 0.84 -5.44
N SER A 47 -0.58 0.84 -4.47
CA SER A 47 0.00 2.07 -3.91
C SER A 47 0.74 2.91 -4.95
N VAL A 48 1.52 2.27 -5.84
CA VAL A 48 2.18 2.97 -6.95
C VAL A 48 1.16 3.54 -7.93
N ALA A 49 0.13 2.77 -8.30
CA ALA A 49 -0.94 3.27 -9.16
C ALA A 49 -1.66 4.47 -8.54
N LEU A 50 -2.01 4.40 -7.25
CA LEU A 50 -2.64 5.50 -6.51
C LEU A 50 -1.76 6.76 -6.51
N TRP A 51 -0.44 6.61 -6.31
CA TRP A 51 0.49 7.73 -6.40
C TRP A 51 0.49 8.35 -7.80
N VAL A 52 0.68 7.54 -8.85
CA VAL A 52 0.80 8.05 -10.22
C VAL A 52 -0.47 8.79 -10.66
N PHE A 53 -1.65 8.22 -10.40
CA PHE A 53 -2.91 8.80 -10.90
C PHE A 53 -3.50 9.90 -10.03
N TYR A 54 -3.27 9.86 -8.72
CA TYR A 54 -3.91 10.75 -7.75
C TYR A 54 -2.90 11.46 -6.86
N GLY A 55 -2.05 10.70 -6.16
CA GLY A 55 -1.10 11.24 -5.18
C GLY A 55 -0.22 12.35 -5.73
N SER A 56 0.36 12.14 -6.90
CA SER A 56 1.26 13.08 -7.60
C SER A 56 0.61 14.43 -7.93
N LYS A 57 -0.72 14.50 -8.02
CA LYS A 57 -1.48 15.72 -8.31
C LYS A 57 -1.85 16.52 -7.06
N MET A 58 -1.65 15.93 -5.88
CA MET A 58 -2.01 16.51 -4.57
C MET A 58 -0.81 17.13 -3.83
N VAL A 59 0.42 16.98 -4.35
CA VAL A 59 1.66 17.39 -3.68
C VAL A 59 2.27 18.67 -4.28
#